data_AF-A0A925E9P6-F1
#
_entry.id   AF-A0A925E9P6-F1
#
_cell.length_a   1.000
_cell.length_b   1.000
_cell.length_c   1.000
_cell.angle_alpha   90.00
_cell.angle_beta   90.00
_cell.angle_gamma   90.00
#
_symmetry.space_group_name_H-M   'P 1'
#
loop_
_entity.id
_entity.type
_entity.pdbx_description
1 polymer ?
#
loop_
_entity_poly.entity_id
_entity_poly.type
_entity_poly.pdbx_seq_one_letter_code
_entity_poly.pdbx_strand_id
1 'polypeptide(L)'
;MKTTLQFLAITACIFISAGCTSQPKEFKERKLVIASKETVRVKELDLTITNNGCGRKWTNSEERPYCELLIKYKDSTIHAGDDFNPVYIGNIEIDIDRMNPWGREEDSVPPGGCRLWVRKLAGR
;
A
#
# COMPACT_ATOMS: atom_id res chain seq x y z
N MET A 1 -34.27 -57.48 -43.90
CA MET A 1 -34.78 -57.49 -42.51
C MET A 1 -33.65 -57.79 -41.55
N LYS A 2 -33.24 -56.76 -40.78
CA LYS A 2 -32.63 -56.76 -39.44
C LYS A 2 -31.74 -55.52 -39.31
N THR A 3 -32.33 -54.55 -38.66
CA THR A 3 -31.79 -53.35 -38.03
C THR A 3 -30.63 -53.66 -37.09
N THR A 4 -29.60 -52.82 -37.09
CA THR A 4 -28.90 -52.45 -35.87
C THR A 4 -28.39 -51.02 -35.93
N LEU A 5 -28.96 -50.25 -35.03
CA LEU A 5 -28.66 -48.89 -34.61
C LEU A 5 -27.31 -48.86 -33.88
N GLN A 6 -26.42 -47.90 -34.15
CA GLN A 6 -25.42 -47.51 -33.17
C GLN A 6 -25.06 -46.03 -33.28
N PHE A 7 -25.33 -45.35 -32.17
CA PHE A 7 -25.04 -43.98 -31.78
C PHE A 7 -23.53 -43.66 -31.76
N LEU A 8 -23.24 -42.38 -31.47
CA LEU A 8 -21.97 -41.75 -31.09
C LEU A 8 -21.22 -41.05 -32.24
N ALA A 9 -20.76 -39.81 -32.14
CA ALA A 9 -20.67 -38.90 -31.01
C ALA A 9 -20.74 -37.46 -31.50
N ILE A 10 -21.57 -36.66 -30.83
CA ILE A 10 -21.54 -35.21 -30.86
C ILE A 10 -20.28 -34.80 -30.09
N THR A 11 -19.18 -34.50 -30.79
CA THR A 11 -18.00 -33.91 -30.15
C THR A 11 -18.15 -32.39 -30.19
N ALA A 12 -18.95 -31.88 -29.25
CA ALA A 12 -18.98 -30.46 -28.92
C ALA A 12 -17.63 -30.08 -28.28
N CYS A 13 -16.69 -29.58 -29.07
CA CYS A 13 -15.54 -28.83 -28.57
C CYS A 13 -16.03 -27.46 -28.10
N ILE A 14 -16.70 -27.41 -26.95
CA ILE A 14 -16.90 -26.16 -26.25
C ILE A 14 -15.58 -25.88 -25.54
N PHE A 15 -14.80 -25.01 -26.17
CA PHE A 15 -13.65 -24.35 -25.60
C PHE A 15 -13.97 -23.94 -24.16
N ILE A 16 -13.26 -24.56 -23.22
CA ILE A 16 -13.17 -24.09 -21.84
C ILE A 16 -12.38 -22.79 -21.95
N SER A 17 -13.06 -21.68 -22.22
CA SER A 17 -12.56 -20.37 -21.86
C SER A 17 -12.60 -20.32 -20.33
N ALA A 18 -11.58 -20.91 -19.71
CA ALA A 18 -11.17 -20.55 -18.37
C ALA A 18 -10.66 -19.10 -18.46
N GLY A 19 -11.60 -18.16 -18.57
CA GLY A 19 -11.33 -16.78 -18.30
C GLY A 19 -10.88 -16.74 -16.85
N CYS A 20 -9.58 -16.62 -16.62
CA CYS A 20 -9.06 -16.14 -15.35
C CYS A 20 -9.55 -14.71 -15.17
N THR A 21 -10.80 -14.56 -14.73
CA THR A 21 -11.28 -13.34 -14.10
C THR A 21 -10.68 -13.33 -12.70
N SER A 22 -9.36 -13.10 -12.62
CA SER A 22 -8.78 -12.65 -11.36
C SER A 22 -9.43 -11.31 -11.08
N GLN A 23 -10.48 -11.30 -10.25
CA GLN A 23 -11.09 -10.06 -9.78
C GLN A 23 -9.96 -9.15 -9.29
N PRO A 24 -9.95 -7.86 -9.67
CA PRO A 24 -8.93 -6.94 -9.20
C PRO A 24 -8.91 -7.01 -7.68
N LYS A 25 -7.77 -7.38 -7.10
CA LYS A 25 -7.62 -7.50 -5.65
C LYS A 25 -7.96 -6.15 -5.05
N GLU A 26 -9.09 -6.08 -4.36
CA GLU A 26 -9.47 -4.86 -3.67
C GLU A 26 -8.42 -4.50 -2.64
N PHE A 27 -8.01 -3.23 -2.65
CA PHE A 27 -7.12 -2.71 -1.63
C PHE A 27 -7.80 -2.82 -0.25
N LYS A 28 -7.07 -3.42 0.69
CA LYS A 28 -7.40 -3.44 2.12
C LYS A 28 -6.48 -2.47 2.83
N GLU A 29 -7.01 -1.75 3.80
CA GLU A 29 -6.23 -0.84 4.63
C GLU A 29 -5.08 -1.57 5.32
N ARG A 30 -3.94 -0.91 5.45
CA ARG A 30 -2.74 -1.51 6.07
C ARG A 30 -2.02 -0.52 6.96
N LYS A 31 -1.46 -1.08 8.03
CA LYS A 31 -0.46 -0.43 8.87
C LYS A 31 0.92 -0.89 8.41
N LEU A 32 1.79 0.04 8.05
CA LEU A 32 3.13 -0.24 7.52
C LEU A 32 4.16 0.29 8.51
N VAL A 33 5.16 -0.52 8.88
CA VAL A 33 6.35 -0.05 9.59
C VAL A 33 7.47 0.06 8.56
N ILE A 34 8.07 1.24 8.44
CA ILE A 34 9.11 1.53 7.46
C ILE A 34 10.33 2.07 8.22
N ALA A 35 11.42 1.31 8.25
CA ALA A 35 12.64 1.76 8.92
C ALA A 35 13.31 2.89 8.15
N SER A 36 14.33 3.51 8.76
CA SER A 36 15.10 4.56 8.11
C SER A 36 15.74 4.05 6.81
N LYS A 37 15.60 4.83 5.72
CA LYS A 37 16.07 4.54 4.36
C LYS A 37 15.43 3.33 3.69
N GLU A 38 14.36 2.77 4.27
CA GLU A 38 13.62 1.68 3.65
C GLU A 38 12.54 2.17 2.71
N THR A 39 12.19 1.30 1.76
CA THR A 39 11.13 1.52 0.78
C THR A 39 10.15 0.38 0.81
N VAL A 40 8.87 0.68 0.98
CA VAL A 40 7.77 -0.28 0.93
C VAL A 40 6.89 -0.02 -0.29
N ARG A 41 6.47 -1.09 -0.97
CA ARG A 41 5.56 -1.03 -2.12
C ARG A 41 4.19 -1.60 -1.75
N VAL A 42 3.15 -0.81 -1.98
CA VAL A 42 1.75 -1.25 -1.93
C VAL A 42 1.31 -1.56 -3.36
N LYS A 43 1.49 -2.82 -3.76
CA LYS A 43 1.32 -3.27 -5.17
C LYS A 43 -0.09 -3.02 -5.70
N GLU A 44 -1.10 -3.20 -4.86
CA GLU A 44 -2.52 -3.01 -5.21
C GLU A 44 -2.85 -1.55 -5.60
N LEU A 45 -2.04 -0.60 -5.15
CA LEU A 45 -2.19 0.83 -5.44
C LEU A 45 -1.13 1.36 -6.40
N ASP A 46 -0.19 0.54 -6.85
CA ASP A 46 1.04 0.98 -7.52
C ASP A 46 1.73 2.16 -6.80
N LEU A 47 1.78 2.06 -5.48
CA LEU A 47 2.28 3.08 -4.57
C LEU A 47 3.61 2.62 -3.97
N THR A 48 4.60 3.50 -3.93
CA THR A 48 5.88 3.27 -3.26
C THR A 48 6.09 4.36 -2.22
N ILE A 49 6.45 3.97 -1.00
CA ILE A 49 6.72 4.89 0.11
C ILE A 49 8.13 4.61 0.61
N THR A 50 8.99 5.62 0.55
CA THR A 50 10.34 5.57 1.11
C THR A 50 10.38 6.45 2.35
N ASN A 51 10.93 5.95 3.45
CA ASN A 51 11.27 6.75 4.63
C ASN A 51 12.73 7.18 4.52
N ASN A 52 13.00 8.46 4.32
CA ASN A 52 14.36 9.02 4.28
C ASN A 52 14.96 9.22 5.68
N GLY A 53 14.16 9.09 6.73
CA GLY A 53 14.57 9.15 8.12
C GLY A 53 13.58 9.92 8.96
N CYS A 54 13.57 9.61 10.26
CA CYS A 54 12.85 10.35 11.28
C CYS A 54 13.83 11.02 12.24
N GLY A 55 13.49 12.23 12.68
CA GLY A 55 14.31 13.03 13.56
C GLY A 55 13.47 13.94 14.45
N ARG A 56 14.12 14.94 15.02
CA ARG A 56 13.45 16.02 15.75
C ARG A 56 13.92 17.37 15.26
N LYS A 57 12.99 18.31 15.22
CA LYS A 57 13.27 19.71 14.86
C LYS A 57 12.75 20.63 15.94
N TRP A 58 13.45 21.74 16.14
CA TRP A 58 12.98 22.82 16.99
C TRP A 58 12.01 23.69 16.20
N THR A 59 10.77 23.81 16.68
CA THR A 59 9.80 24.80 16.20
C THR A 59 9.76 25.98 17.16
N ASN A 60 8.96 27.03 16.87
CA ASN A 60 8.95 28.33 17.58
C ASN A 60 8.76 28.27 19.11
N SER A 61 8.54 27.10 19.70
CA SER A 61 8.38 26.91 21.14
C SER A 61 8.60 25.47 21.62
N GLU A 62 8.73 24.49 20.73
CA GLU A 62 8.84 23.08 21.15
C GLU A 62 9.61 22.20 20.14
N GLU A 63 10.18 21.12 20.66
CA GLU A 63 10.78 20.06 19.87
C GLU A 63 9.73 19.11 19.31
N ARG A 64 9.58 19.05 17.99
CA ARG A 64 8.63 18.14 17.34
C ARG A 64 9.35 16.99 16.63
N PRO A 65 8.89 15.74 16.78
CA PRO A 65 9.35 14.67 15.92
C PRO A 65 8.83 14.87 14.50
N TYR A 66 9.60 14.43 13.50
CA TYR A 66 9.22 14.43 12.10
C TYR A 66 9.74 13.17 11.40
N CYS A 67 9.18 12.86 10.23
CA CYS A 67 9.71 11.85 9.32
C CYS A 67 9.62 12.36 7.89
N GLU A 68 10.70 12.17 7.14
CA GLU A 68 10.77 12.48 5.72
C GLU A 68 10.31 11.28 4.90
N LEU A 69 9.16 11.41 4.24
CA LEU A 69 8.59 10.43 3.35
C LEU A 69 8.67 10.91 1.91
N LEU A 70 9.15 10.03 1.03
CA LEU A 70 9.02 10.16 -0.42
C LEU A 70 7.95 9.18 -0.90
N ILE A 71 6.84 9.71 -1.39
CA ILE A 71 5.69 8.92 -1.83
C ILE A 71 5.59 9.03 -3.35
N LYS A 72 5.71 7.89 -4.03
CA LYS A 72 5.57 7.80 -5.49
C LYS A 72 4.30 7.04 -5.84
N TYR A 73 3.46 7.66 -6.65
CA TYR A 73 2.22 7.09 -7.16
C TYR A 73 2.08 7.43 -8.65
N LYS A 74 2.15 6.40 -9.51
CA LYS A 74 2.19 6.57 -10.97
C LYS A 74 3.27 7.61 -11.36
N ASP A 75 2.89 8.67 -12.07
CA ASP A 75 3.77 9.74 -12.52
C ASP A 75 3.95 10.88 -11.50
N SER A 76 3.40 10.74 -10.29
CA SER A 76 3.45 11.74 -9.23
C SER A 76 4.45 11.35 -8.13
N THR A 77 5.20 12.35 -7.66
CA THR A 77 6.10 12.23 -6.52
C THR A 77 5.74 13.31 -5.50
N ILE A 78 5.50 12.90 -4.26
CA ILE A 78 5.13 13.76 -3.14
C ILE A 78 6.21 13.63 -2.07
N HIS A 79 6.70 14.78 -1.61
CA HIS A 79 7.63 14.86 -0.49
C HIS A 79 6.84 15.34 0.73
N ALA A 80 6.72 14.49 1.75
CA ALA A 80 6.13 14.84 3.02
C ALA A 80 7.22 14.77 4.10
N GLY A 81 7.31 15.75 5.00
CA GLY A 81 8.49 15.86 5.85
C GLY A 81 8.24 16.63 7.13
N ASP A 82 9.06 17.65 7.34
CA ASP A 82 9.13 18.50 8.52
C ASP A 82 7.79 18.84 9.18
N ASP A 83 6.77 19.23 8.40
CA ASP A 83 5.41 19.44 8.88
C ASP A 83 4.48 18.44 8.21
N PHE A 84 4.68 17.16 8.55
CA PHE A 84 3.90 16.08 7.95
C PHE A 84 2.42 16.35 8.16
N ASN A 85 1.72 16.51 7.05
CA ASN A 85 0.28 16.47 6.97
C ASN A 85 -0.12 15.19 6.24
N PRO A 86 -1.27 14.57 6.59
CA PRO A 86 -1.75 13.40 5.87
C PRO A 86 -1.77 13.65 4.36
N VAL A 87 -1.25 12.68 3.61
CA VAL A 87 -1.16 12.76 2.16
C VAL A 87 -2.38 12.06 1.56
N TYR A 88 -3.13 12.80 0.75
CA TYR A 88 -4.34 12.32 0.10
C TYR A 88 -4.09 12.08 -1.39
N ILE A 89 -4.30 10.84 -1.87
CA ILE A 89 -4.10 10.44 -3.26
C ILE A 89 -5.37 9.71 -3.73
N GLY A 90 -6.21 10.41 -4.51
CA GLY A 90 -7.51 9.87 -4.92
C GLY A 90 -8.40 9.56 -3.71
N ASN A 91 -8.77 8.29 -3.54
CA ASN A 91 -9.53 7.79 -2.38
C ASN A 91 -8.66 7.18 -1.28
N ILE A 92 -7.34 7.42 -1.30
CA ILE A 92 -6.39 6.90 -0.32
C ILE A 92 -5.87 8.03 0.56
N GLU A 93 -5.75 7.74 1.85
CA GLU A 93 -5.08 8.58 2.83
C GLU A 93 -3.85 7.85 3.39
N ILE A 94 -2.75 8.57 3.45
CA ILE A 94 -1.50 8.12 4.06
C ILE A 94 -1.20 9.03 5.25
N ASP A 95 -1.15 8.46 6.44
CA ASP A 95 -0.95 9.20 7.69
C ASP A 95 0.08 8.52 8.59
N ILE A 96 0.75 9.28 9.45
CA ILE A 96 1.75 8.77 10.40
C ILE A 96 1.07 8.44 11.74
N ASP A 97 1.00 7.15 12.06
CA ASP A 97 0.48 6.63 13.33
C ASP A 97 1.47 6.78 14.48
N ARG A 98 2.77 6.59 14.20
CA ARG A 98 3.86 6.69 15.20
C ARG A 98 5.21 6.93 14.54
N MET A 99 6.09 7.67 15.22
CA MET A 99 7.48 7.91 14.82
C MET A 99 8.43 7.43 15.91
N ASN A 100 9.62 6.93 15.55
CA ASN A 100 10.67 6.61 16.51
C ASN A 100 12.01 7.26 16.12
N PRO A 101 12.20 8.56 16.41
CA PRO A 101 13.42 9.27 16.02
C PRO A 101 14.67 8.80 16.77
N TRP A 102 14.55 8.13 17.93
CA TRP A 102 15.71 7.73 18.76
C TRP A 102 15.90 6.22 18.92
N GLY A 103 15.02 5.38 18.39
CA GLY A 103 15.16 3.93 18.54
C GLY A 103 14.70 3.38 19.88
N ARG A 104 13.74 4.03 20.53
CA ARG A 104 13.12 3.52 21.76
C ARG A 104 12.37 2.22 21.51
N GLU A 105 12.65 1.18 22.28
CA GLU A 105 12.13 -0.18 22.04
C GLU A 105 10.61 -0.26 22.22
N GLU A 106 10.05 0.54 23.14
CA GLU A 106 8.62 0.59 23.44
C GLU A 106 7.74 1.07 22.28
N ASP A 107 8.33 1.70 21.26
CA ASP A 107 7.58 2.24 20.13
C ASP A 107 7.21 1.19 19.09
N SER A 108 7.79 -0.02 19.17
CA SER A 108 7.59 -1.10 18.18
C SER A 108 7.84 -0.63 16.73
N VAL A 109 8.72 0.36 16.58
CA VAL A 109 9.15 0.98 15.32
C VAL A 109 10.67 1.07 15.38
N PRO A 110 11.42 0.68 14.33
CA PRO A 110 12.87 0.77 14.34
C PRO A 110 13.40 2.21 14.53
N PRO A 111 14.65 2.39 14.98
CA PRO A 111 15.30 3.70 15.06
C PRO A 111 15.27 4.45 13.71
N GLY A 112 14.88 5.73 13.75
CA GLY A 112 14.69 6.56 12.56
C GLY A 112 13.52 6.12 11.67
N GLY A 113 12.68 5.21 12.17
CA GLY A 113 11.54 4.63 11.47
C GLY A 113 10.21 5.32 11.80
N CYS A 114 9.20 5.02 10.99
CA CYS A 114 7.82 5.41 11.23
C CYS A 114 6.84 4.27 10.97
N ARG A 115 5.66 4.38 11.59
CA ARG A 115 4.50 3.55 11.32
C ARG A 115 3.43 4.38 10.65
N LEU A 116 2.98 3.92 9.49
CA LEU A 116 2.01 4.60 8.64
C LEU A 116 0.71 3.84 8.59
N TRP A 117 -0.39 4.57 8.45
CA TRP A 117 -1.64 4.05 7.92
C TRP A 117 -1.73 4.36 6.43
N VAL A 118 -2.13 3.36 5.65
CA VAL A 118 -2.61 3.54 4.28
C VAL A 118 -4.05 3.05 4.27
N ARG A 119 -5.00 3.98 4.19
CA ARG A 119 -6.44 3.70 4.36
C ARG A 119 -7.28 4.28 3.23
N LYS A 120 -8.51 3.79 3.08
CA LYS A 120 -9.46 4.44 2.17
C LYS A 120 -10.03 5.67 2.86
N LEU A 121 -10.28 6.72 2.12
CA LEU A 121 -11.08 7.84 2.61
C LEU A 121 -12.49 7.33 2.89
N ALA A 122 -12.97 7.54 4.11
CA ALA A 122 -14.35 7.20 4.47
C ALA A 122 -15.31 8.10 3.66
N GLY A 123 -15.93 7.54 2.64
CA GLY A 123 -17.10 8.11 1.95
C GLY A 123 -16.86 9.38 1.12
N ARG A 124 -16.37 9.20 -0.11
CA ARG A 124 -16.87 9.94 -1.28
C ARG A 124 -17.11 8.96 -2.41
#